data_AF-A0A421JTK1-F1
#
_entry.id   AF-A0A421JTK1-F1
#
_cell.length_a   1.000
_cell.length_b   1.000
_cell.length_c   1.000
_cell.angle_alpha   90.00
_cell.angle_beta   90.00
_cell.angle_gamma   90.00
#
_symmetry.space_group_name_H-M   'P 1'
#
loop_
_entity.id
_entity.type
_entity.pdbx_description
1 polymer ?
#
loop_
_entity_poly.entity_id
_entity_poly.type
_entity_poly.pdbx_seq_one_letter_code
_entity_poly.pdbx_strand_id
1 'polypeptide(L)'
;MNIQRGKKRAPSPNNYTPPARDENGFKMKSHDIVKSKLTVYEQMGGAQASDKNINPTKTIEEEEVEGAGYVLDGRLRRVNPYYFTYLTYCKMRWRDRKLIDVFIDEFRDKSPEVYRKTINEGYVTLNQKPANLETIIRNGDLISHRSYKREPPVTSRPIKIVYEDDDIIAIDKPSGMPVHPVGRYRYNTVTKIFQHEFGRIVHPCNRLDRLTSGLMFLGKSSKSTDRFVKQIRERSVSKEYIARVVGKFPANDQIVVDKPLTTLSPKLGLNVVDEENGKESQTEFRRVSYDPDTNTSIVKCHPLTGRSHQIRVHLQYIGYPIANDPMYSNQFVWGPNMGKNGEADFDQVIANLDRIGKDRGSSSWFHPEEDGEIITNEVCPISGLPIYSDPGPNDLDLWLHAYRYEAADKSWSYKTEYPEWALESSRKFMIRAIQEAGKCGETQTQFNVGAVLVNSGEILSTGHSRELEGNTHAEQCALEKYFTKTGSRALPIGTEIYTTMEPCSLRLSGNLPCVDRILETNIKTCFVGVVEPDTFVKNNTSVNKLRENNVEYVHIPGYEEECLEIAKRGHEKKITE
;
A
#
# COMPACT_ATOMS: atom_id res chain seq x y z
N MET A 1 2.09 65.61 37.05
CA MET A 1 3.17 64.60 36.98
C MET A 1 2.92 63.70 35.77
N ASN A 2 3.72 63.87 34.71
CA ASN A 2 3.63 63.11 33.47
C ASN A 2 4.36 61.77 33.63
N ILE A 3 3.65 60.65 33.45
CA ILE A 3 4.24 59.31 33.41
C ILE A 3 4.59 59.00 31.95
N GLN A 4 5.89 59.01 31.64
CA GLN A 4 6.42 58.66 30.32
C GLN A 4 6.12 57.18 29.99
N ARG A 5 5.37 56.95 28.91
CA ARG A 5 5.23 55.63 28.28
C ARG A 5 6.56 55.24 27.65
N GLY A 6 7.19 54.19 28.18
CA GLY A 6 8.39 53.58 27.60
C GLY A 6 8.11 53.08 26.18
N LYS A 7 8.85 53.61 25.19
CA LYS A 7 8.89 53.10 23.82
C LYS A 7 9.41 51.65 23.85
N LYS A 8 8.56 50.68 23.48
CA LYS A 8 9.03 49.33 23.11
C LYS A 8 9.98 49.49 21.93
N ARG A 9 11.25 49.12 22.10
CA ARG A 9 12.20 48.96 21.00
C ARG A 9 11.65 47.89 20.06
N ALA A 10 11.50 48.22 18.78
CA ALA A 10 11.29 47.23 17.73
C ALA A 10 12.50 46.27 17.72
N PRO A 11 12.30 44.95 17.50
CA PRO A 11 13.42 44.03 17.37
C PRO A 11 14.28 44.44 16.17
N SER A 12 15.60 44.40 16.38
CA SER A 12 16.64 44.46 15.34
C SER A 12 16.29 43.53 14.16
N PRO A 13 16.54 43.91 12.89
CA PRO A 13 16.48 42.97 11.77
C PRO A 13 17.64 41.99 11.90
N ASN A 14 17.50 41.00 12.78
CA ASN A 14 18.49 39.96 12.97
C ASN A 14 18.55 39.09 11.72
N ASN A 15 19.73 39.09 11.07
CA ASN A 15 20.34 38.01 10.30
C ASN A 15 19.43 36.80 10.07
N TYR A 16 18.51 36.91 9.11
CA TYR A 16 17.81 35.75 8.61
C TYR A 16 18.77 35.02 7.66
N THR A 17 19.55 34.10 8.20
CA THR A 17 20.27 33.13 7.36
C THR A 17 19.22 32.20 6.77
N PRO A 18 19.08 32.13 5.43
CA PRO A 18 18.16 31.20 4.81
C PRO A 18 18.48 29.77 5.29
N PRO A 19 17.46 28.94 5.55
CA PRO A 19 17.71 27.57 5.96
C PRO A 19 18.47 26.83 4.86
N ALA A 20 19.47 26.03 5.23
CA ALA A 20 20.21 25.20 4.28
C ALA A 20 19.26 24.29 3.51
N ARG A 21 19.54 24.09 2.22
CA ARG A 21 18.77 23.22 1.33
C ARG A 21 19.71 22.22 0.67
N ASP A 22 19.20 21.04 0.38
CA ASP A 22 19.91 20.07 -0.45
C ASP A 22 19.86 20.47 -1.94
N GLU A 23 20.54 19.71 -2.78
CA GLU A 23 20.60 19.89 -4.24
C GLU A 23 19.21 19.87 -4.91
N ASN A 24 18.24 19.20 -4.30
CA ASN A 24 16.86 19.08 -4.78
C ASN A 24 15.94 20.17 -4.20
N GLY A 25 16.52 21.14 -3.49
CA GLY A 25 15.83 22.28 -2.92
C GLY A 25 15.01 21.97 -1.67
N PHE A 26 15.13 20.78 -1.06
CA PHE A 26 14.46 20.46 0.19
C PHE A 26 15.19 21.07 1.37
N LYS A 27 14.44 21.53 2.38
CA LYS A 27 15.00 22.12 3.59
C LYS A 27 15.73 21.05 4.41
N MET A 28 17.02 21.24 4.63
CA MET A 28 17.80 20.42 5.56
C MET A 28 17.47 20.81 7.00
N LYS A 29 17.36 19.83 7.89
CA LYS A 29 17.19 20.12 9.32
C LYS A 29 18.55 20.51 9.90
N SER A 30 18.54 21.42 10.88
CA SER A 30 19.77 21.84 11.56
C SER A 30 20.58 20.67 12.13
N HIS A 31 19.90 19.61 12.57
CA HIS A 31 20.55 18.40 13.06
C HIS A 31 21.27 17.61 11.96
N ASP A 32 20.75 17.59 10.73
CA ASP A 32 21.38 16.88 9.60
C ASP A 32 22.72 17.56 9.26
N ILE A 33 22.75 18.90 9.32
CA ILE A 33 23.99 19.69 9.17
C ILE A 33 25.00 19.33 10.27
N VAL A 34 24.54 19.20 11.53
CA VAL A 34 25.41 18.79 12.64
C VAL A 34 25.98 17.40 12.39
N LYS A 35 25.17 16.46 11.90
CA LYS A 35 25.62 15.08 11.61
C LYS A 35 26.67 14.99 10.52
N SER A 36 26.57 15.83 9.50
CA SER A 36 27.54 15.90 8.41
C SER A 36 28.89 16.52 8.79
N LYS A 37 28.99 17.15 9.98
CA LYS A 37 30.16 17.92 10.40
C LYS A 37 30.85 17.39 11.64
N LEU A 38 30.06 16.89 12.60
CA LEU A 38 30.59 16.39 13.87
C LEU A 38 30.74 14.88 13.81
N THR A 39 31.80 14.41 14.44
CA THR A 39 31.99 13.00 14.76
C THR A 39 31.14 12.60 15.96
N VAL A 40 30.86 11.31 16.07
CA VAL A 40 30.22 10.78 17.29
C VAL A 40 31.10 11.03 18.50
N TYR A 41 32.43 10.91 18.35
CA TYR A 41 33.38 11.14 19.43
C TYR A 41 33.22 12.55 20.03
N GLU A 42 33.23 13.58 19.19
CA GLU A 42 33.01 14.96 19.62
C GLU A 42 31.62 15.14 20.26
N GLN A 43 30.59 14.56 19.66
CA GLN A 43 29.23 14.68 20.14
C GLN A 43 28.97 13.97 21.48
N MET A 44 29.77 12.95 21.79
CA MET A 44 29.70 12.16 23.01
C MET A 44 30.64 12.66 24.12
N GLY A 45 31.28 13.81 23.95
CA GLY A 45 32.14 14.45 24.96
C GLY A 45 33.62 14.10 24.84
N GLY A 46 34.05 13.59 23.69
CA GLY A 46 35.44 13.30 23.36
C GLY A 46 36.08 12.31 24.32
N ALA A 47 37.12 12.72 25.04
CA ALA A 47 37.84 11.87 25.98
C ALA A 47 36.97 11.35 27.16
N GLN A 48 35.79 11.93 27.38
CA GLN A 48 34.82 11.50 28.39
C GLN A 48 33.80 10.48 27.85
N ALA A 49 33.87 10.12 26.57
CA ALA A 49 32.98 9.13 25.99
C ALA A 49 33.27 7.74 26.60
N SER A 50 32.21 7.10 27.09
CA SER A 50 32.25 5.78 27.72
C SER A 50 32.41 4.64 26.71
N ASP A 51 31.94 4.83 25.47
CA ASP A 51 32.01 3.81 24.41
C ASP A 51 33.34 3.87 23.66
N LYS A 52 34.17 2.83 23.85
CA LYS A 52 35.49 2.68 23.23
C LYS A 52 35.43 2.25 21.75
N ASN A 53 34.26 1.89 21.24
CA ASN A 53 34.07 1.48 19.83
C ASN A 53 33.73 2.65 18.90
N ILE A 54 33.68 3.89 19.42
CA ILE A 54 33.42 5.07 18.60
C ILE A 54 34.61 5.34 17.67
N ASN A 55 34.34 5.45 16.38
CA ASN A 55 35.35 5.92 15.43
C ASN A 55 35.53 7.45 15.57
N PRO A 56 36.73 7.94 15.91
CA PRO A 56 36.95 9.36 16.17
C PRO A 56 37.07 10.20 14.90
N THR A 57 37.17 9.60 13.71
CA THR A 57 37.36 10.31 12.44
C THR A 57 36.11 10.37 11.58
N LYS A 58 35.16 9.45 11.78
CA LYS A 58 33.91 9.42 11.00
C LYS A 58 32.89 10.38 11.59
N THR A 59 32.29 11.18 10.72
CA THR A 59 31.11 11.98 11.05
C THR A 59 29.96 11.06 11.49
N ILE A 60 28.99 11.62 12.21
CA ILE A 60 27.80 10.87 12.62
C ILE A 60 27.07 10.30 11.39
N GLU A 61 27.01 11.05 10.29
CA GLU A 61 26.38 10.60 9.05
C GLU A 61 27.13 9.42 8.42
N GLU A 62 28.46 9.45 8.35
CA GLU A 62 29.27 8.34 7.81
C GLU A 62 29.10 7.07 8.64
N GLU A 63 29.11 7.16 9.98
CA GLU A 63 28.87 5.98 10.85
C GLU A 63 27.46 5.39 10.61
N GLU A 64 26.46 6.26 10.47
CA GLU A 64 25.08 5.86 10.25
C GLU A 64 24.86 5.18 8.89
N VAL A 65 25.57 5.61 7.85
CA VAL A 65 25.42 5.10 6.48
C VAL A 65 26.22 3.81 6.29
N GLU A 66 27.48 3.78 6.72
CA GLU A 66 28.36 2.62 6.53
C GLU A 66 27.86 1.38 7.26
N GLY A 67 27.26 1.55 8.44
CA GLY A 67 26.67 0.44 9.18
C GLY A 67 25.42 -0.15 8.54
N ALA A 68 24.74 0.59 7.65
CA ALA A 68 23.37 0.31 7.22
C ALA A 68 23.25 -0.31 5.82
N GLY A 69 24.16 -1.23 5.46
CA GLY A 69 24.07 -1.98 4.20
C GLY A 69 22.86 -2.92 4.12
N TYR A 70 22.32 -3.14 2.92
CA TYR A 70 21.19 -4.05 2.70
C TYR A 70 21.67 -5.47 2.36
N VAL A 71 20.93 -6.47 2.86
CA VAL A 71 21.12 -7.89 2.51
C VAL A 71 19.77 -8.47 2.11
N LEU A 72 19.71 -9.15 0.96
CA LEU A 72 18.55 -9.93 0.55
C LEU A 72 18.70 -11.36 1.05
N ASP A 73 17.72 -11.83 1.80
CA ASP A 73 17.67 -13.15 2.43
C ASP A 73 16.32 -13.79 2.08
N GLY A 74 16.27 -14.44 0.92
CA GLY A 74 15.04 -15.00 0.34
C GLY A 74 13.95 -13.95 0.17
N ARG A 75 12.84 -14.10 0.91
CA ARG A 75 11.68 -13.19 0.87
C ARG A 75 11.89 -11.90 1.67
N LEU A 76 12.99 -11.79 2.40
CA LEU A 76 13.26 -10.70 3.33
C LEU A 76 14.39 -9.80 2.85
N ARG A 77 14.21 -8.50 3.06
CA ARG A 77 15.26 -7.48 2.96
C ARG A 77 15.64 -7.05 4.37
N ARG A 78 16.93 -7.21 4.67
CA ARG A 78 17.55 -6.87 5.95
C ARG A 78 18.45 -5.65 5.78
N VAL A 79 18.63 -4.95 6.89
CA VAL A 79 19.65 -3.90 7.04
C VAL A 79 20.62 -4.40 8.10
N ASN A 80 21.91 -4.34 7.80
CA ASN A 80 22.95 -4.67 8.77
C ASN A 80 22.78 -3.79 10.01
N PRO A 81 22.90 -4.35 11.23
CA PRO A 81 22.80 -3.54 12.44
C PRO A 81 23.80 -2.38 12.45
N TYR A 82 23.36 -1.21 12.85
CA TYR A 82 24.14 0.03 12.79
C TYR A 82 23.92 0.90 14.03
N TYR A 83 24.83 1.84 14.27
CA TYR A 83 24.63 2.87 15.27
C TYR A 83 23.90 4.07 14.67
N PHE A 84 22.97 4.62 15.43
CA PHE A 84 22.21 5.79 15.04
C PHE A 84 22.19 6.83 16.15
N THR A 85 22.47 8.08 15.82
CA THR A 85 22.47 9.17 16.79
C THR A 85 21.24 10.06 16.61
N TYR A 86 20.33 10.00 17.58
CA TYR A 86 19.21 10.94 17.66
C TYR A 86 19.71 12.28 18.17
N LEU A 87 19.44 13.35 17.41
CA LEU A 87 19.72 14.73 17.81
C LEU A 87 18.41 15.52 17.86
N THR A 88 18.12 16.15 18.99
CA THR A 88 16.96 17.02 19.14
C THR A 88 17.21 18.13 20.13
N TYR A 89 16.81 19.36 19.79
CA TYR A 89 16.74 20.44 20.76
C TYR A 89 15.60 20.24 21.75
N CYS A 90 15.75 20.82 22.95
CA CYS A 90 14.73 20.87 23.98
C CYS A 90 13.40 21.42 23.42
N LYS A 91 12.32 20.66 23.59
CA LYS A 91 10.96 21.10 23.27
C LYS A 91 10.36 21.83 24.47
N MET A 92 9.38 22.70 24.23
CA MET A 92 8.74 23.48 25.30
C MET A 92 8.23 22.61 26.45
N ARG A 93 7.58 21.48 26.13
CA ARG A 93 7.03 20.52 27.11
C ARG A 93 8.08 19.71 27.89
N TRP A 94 9.35 19.79 27.51
CA TRP A 94 10.47 19.10 28.16
C TRP A 94 11.24 20.01 29.10
N ARG A 95 11.01 21.33 29.06
CA ARG A 95 11.75 22.31 29.85
C ARG A 95 11.56 22.04 31.34
N ASP A 96 12.66 22.17 32.07
CA ASP A 96 12.74 22.08 33.53
C ASP A 96 12.32 20.71 34.09
N ARG A 97 12.22 19.69 33.23
CA ARG A 97 11.99 18.29 33.59
C ARG A 97 13.30 17.53 33.64
N LYS A 98 13.35 16.46 34.45
CA LYS A 98 14.46 15.51 34.38
C LYS A 98 14.45 14.80 33.03
N LEU A 99 15.65 14.56 32.50
CA LEU A 99 15.85 13.87 31.22
C LEU A 99 15.22 12.48 31.23
N ILE A 100 15.39 11.72 32.32
CA ILE A 100 14.84 10.38 32.46
C ILE A 100 13.29 10.37 32.41
N ASP A 101 12.62 11.33 33.04
CA ASP A 101 11.16 11.41 33.04
C ASP A 101 10.65 11.69 31.62
N VAL A 102 11.34 12.54 30.86
CA VAL A 102 11.01 12.78 29.46
C VAL A 102 11.18 11.53 28.61
N PHE A 103 12.24 10.74 28.82
CA PHE A 103 12.45 9.48 28.12
C PHE A 103 11.32 8.48 28.40
N ILE A 104 10.95 8.31 29.67
CA ILE A 104 9.89 7.38 30.10
C ILE A 104 8.51 7.81 29.57
N ASP A 105 8.15 9.09 29.69
CA ASP A 105 6.79 9.53 29.40
C ASP A 105 6.49 9.67 27.90
N GLU A 106 7.51 10.02 27.11
CA GLU A 106 7.37 10.35 25.69
C GLU A 106 7.77 9.20 24.77
N PHE A 107 8.73 8.37 25.16
CA PHE A 107 9.29 7.30 24.33
C PHE A 107 8.96 5.94 24.94
N ARG A 108 7.71 5.51 24.78
CA ARG A 108 7.17 4.30 25.45
C ARG A 108 7.49 2.99 24.72
N ASP A 109 8.47 2.98 23.82
CA ASP A 109 8.90 1.79 23.09
C ASP A 109 9.82 0.87 23.91
N LYS A 110 10.39 1.36 25.02
CA LYS A 110 11.30 0.61 25.91
C LYS A 110 10.90 0.78 27.36
N SER A 111 11.35 -0.15 28.22
CA SER A 111 11.10 -0.06 29.65
C SER A 111 11.92 1.07 30.30
N PRO A 112 11.45 1.64 31.43
CA PRO A 112 12.20 2.64 32.19
C PRO A 112 13.62 2.18 32.57
N GLU A 113 13.81 0.90 32.87
CA GLU A 113 15.11 0.31 33.26
C GLU A 113 16.12 0.39 32.12
N VAL A 114 15.68 0.15 30.88
CA VAL A 114 16.51 0.30 29.69
C VAL A 114 16.99 1.76 29.58
N TYR A 115 16.11 2.74 29.75
CA TYR A 115 16.50 4.15 29.69
C TYR A 115 17.45 4.56 30.80
N ARG A 116 17.22 4.10 32.05
CA ARG A 116 18.13 4.37 33.15
C ARG A 116 19.53 3.82 32.87
N LYS A 117 19.60 2.59 32.36
CA LYS A 117 20.86 1.95 31.94
C LYS A 117 21.55 2.77 30.83
N THR A 118 20.85 3.08 29.75
CA THR A 118 21.39 3.84 28.61
C THR A 118 21.94 5.21 29.02
N ILE A 119 21.25 5.93 29.91
CA ILE A 119 21.72 7.23 30.43
C ILE A 119 22.97 7.04 31.29
N ASN A 120 22.96 6.11 32.24
CA ASN A 120 24.12 5.85 33.12
C ASN A 120 25.35 5.36 32.38
N GLU A 121 25.18 4.61 31.30
CA GLU A 121 26.25 4.15 30.42
C GLU A 121 26.80 5.27 29.51
N GLY A 122 26.25 6.47 29.55
CA GLY A 122 26.75 7.64 28.82
C GLY A 122 26.32 7.72 27.36
N TYR A 123 25.40 6.86 26.90
CA TYR A 123 24.86 6.90 25.51
C TYR A 123 23.96 8.12 25.23
N VAL A 124 23.64 8.89 26.27
CA VAL A 124 22.87 10.13 26.17
C VAL A 124 23.70 11.30 26.66
N THR A 125 23.84 12.33 25.84
CA THR A 125 24.53 13.57 26.20
C THR A 125 23.59 14.77 26.09
N LEU A 126 23.84 15.77 26.94
CA LEU A 126 23.20 17.07 26.90
C LEU A 126 24.29 18.10 26.60
N ASN A 127 24.20 18.79 25.47
CA ASN A 127 25.22 19.72 24.99
C ASN A 127 26.64 19.11 25.01
N GLN A 128 26.78 17.90 24.45
CA GLN A 128 28.03 17.14 24.35
C GLN A 128 28.62 16.66 25.69
N LYS A 129 27.89 16.80 26.81
CA LYS A 129 28.31 16.27 28.12
C LYS A 129 27.45 15.06 28.50
N PRO A 130 28.03 13.96 29.01
CA PRO A 130 27.26 12.82 29.50
C PRO A 130 26.18 13.24 30.48
N ALA A 131 24.94 12.80 30.22
CA ALA A 131 23.82 13.04 31.12
C ALA A 131 23.78 11.99 32.25
N ASN A 132 23.06 12.31 33.32
CA ASN A 132 22.74 11.40 34.42
C ASN A 132 21.25 11.48 34.76
N LEU A 133 20.77 10.65 35.69
CA LEU A 133 19.35 10.59 36.05
C LEU A 133 18.80 11.88 36.69
N GLU A 134 19.70 12.73 37.23
CA GLU A 134 19.36 14.03 37.84
C GLU A 134 19.47 15.19 36.84
N THR A 135 19.84 14.93 35.59
CA THR A 135 20.03 15.96 34.57
C THR A 135 18.70 16.61 34.21
N ILE A 136 18.63 17.94 34.34
CA ILE A 136 17.44 18.75 34.03
C ILE A 136 17.61 19.40 32.66
N ILE A 137 16.62 19.22 31.79
CA ILE A 137 16.62 19.81 30.43
C ILE A 137 16.25 21.29 30.51
N ARG A 138 17.05 22.16 29.88
CA ARG A 138 16.81 23.60 29.76
C ARG A 138 16.56 24.03 28.32
N ASN A 139 15.99 25.22 28.18
CA ASN A 139 15.71 25.78 26.86
C ASN A 139 17.01 25.98 26.05
N GLY A 140 17.01 25.49 24.80
CA GLY A 140 18.16 25.57 23.91
C GLY A 140 19.10 24.37 24.00
N ASP A 141 18.93 23.48 24.99
CA ASP A 141 19.78 22.30 25.10
C ASP A 141 19.61 21.37 23.90
N LEU A 142 20.73 20.84 23.41
CA LEU A 142 20.78 19.78 22.42
C LEU A 142 20.94 18.43 23.13
N ILE A 143 19.93 17.59 23.01
CA ILE A 143 19.96 16.21 23.48
C ILE A 143 20.49 15.33 22.35
N SER A 144 21.51 14.53 22.65
CA SER A 144 22.05 13.49 21.78
C SER A 144 21.82 12.12 22.42
N HIS A 145 21.38 11.15 21.64
CA HIS A 145 21.21 9.77 22.08
C HIS A 145 21.70 8.83 20.99
N ARG A 146 22.85 8.19 21.21
CA ARG A 146 23.40 7.17 20.31
C ARG A 146 22.81 5.81 20.67
N SER A 147 22.13 5.19 19.72
CA SER A 147 21.43 3.91 19.88
C SER A 147 21.91 2.93 18.83
N TYR A 148 22.23 1.71 19.27
CA TYR A 148 22.39 0.58 18.35
C TYR A 148 21.01 0.16 17.80
N LYS A 149 20.91 0.01 16.48
CA LYS A 149 19.65 -0.24 15.76
C LYS A 149 19.69 -1.60 15.07
N ARG A 150 18.61 -2.35 15.26
CA ARG A 150 18.25 -3.53 14.48
C ARG A 150 16.84 -3.33 13.97
N GLU A 151 16.72 -3.13 12.67
CA GLU A 151 15.42 -2.94 12.04
C GLU A 151 14.78 -4.29 11.78
N PRO A 152 13.47 -4.44 12.00
CA PRO A 152 12.75 -5.61 11.51
C PRO A 152 12.93 -5.70 9.98
N PRO A 153 13.09 -6.91 9.43
CA PRO A 153 13.16 -7.07 7.98
C PRO A 153 11.83 -6.70 7.33
N VAL A 154 11.89 -6.35 6.05
CA VAL A 154 10.71 -6.06 5.20
C VAL A 154 10.72 -7.00 4.00
N THR A 155 9.71 -6.94 3.14
CA THR A 155 9.70 -7.74 1.90
C THR A 155 10.94 -7.45 1.03
N SER A 156 11.46 -8.47 0.36
CA SER A 156 12.50 -8.33 -0.67
C SER A 156 11.95 -7.92 -2.03
N ARG A 157 10.62 -7.91 -2.22
CA ARG A 157 9.97 -7.50 -3.48
C ARG A 157 10.45 -6.12 -3.94
N PRO A 158 10.70 -5.94 -5.24
CA PRO A 158 11.22 -4.68 -5.77
C PRO A 158 10.18 -3.56 -5.70
N ILE A 159 10.66 -2.32 -5.62
CA ILE A 159 9.84 -1.14 -5.85
C ILE A 159 9.77 -0.92 -7.36
N LYS A 160 8.59 -1.13 -7.97
CA LYS A 160 8.42 -0.96 -9.42
C LYS A 160 8.07 0.49 -9.73
N ILE A 161 8.74 1.09 -10.71
CA ILE A 161 8.36 2.40 -11.26
C ILE A 161 7.26 2.16 -12.30
N VAL A 162 6.10 2.78 -12.10
CA VAL A 162 4.94 2.72 -13.00
C VAL A 162 5.00 3.85 -14.02
N TYR A 163 5.41 5.04 -13.58
CA TYR A 163 5.54 6.22 -14.41
C TYR A 163 6.55 7.17 -13.82
N GLU A 164 7.24 7.93 -14.68
CA GLU A 164 8.18 8.96 -14.28
C GLU A 164 8.15 10.12 -15.28
N ASP A 165 8.02 11.35 -14.78
CA ASP A 165 8.21 12.60 -15.52
C ASP A 165 9.22 13.49 -14.79
N ASP A 166 9.48 14.72 -15.25
CA ASP A 166 10.47 15.62 -14.64
C ASP A 166 10.19 15.98 -13.17
N ASP A 167 8.95 15.86 -12.70
CA ASP A 167 8.48 16.36 -11.43
C ASP A 167 8.17 15.25 -10.40
N ILE A 168 7.60 14.13 -10.85
CA ILE A 168 7.10 13.02 -10.03
C ILE A 168 7.54 11.64 -10.54
N ILE A 169 7.47 10.67 -9.63
CA ILE A 169 7.62 9.24 -9.89
C ILE A 169 6.40 8.55 -9.26
N ALA A 170 5.63 7.83 -10.07
CA ALA A 170 4.61 6.92 -9.59
C ALA A 170 5.22 5.52 -9.45
N ILE A 171 5.05 4.90 -8.29
CA ILE A 171 5.55 3.56 -7.99
C ILE A 171 4.41 2.61 -7.65
N ASP A 172 4.62 1.33 -7.92
CA ASP A 172 3.89 0.24 -7.28
C ASP A 172 4.69 -0.19 -6.04
N LYS A 173 4.23 0.26 -4.88
CA LYS A 173 4.86 -0.03 -3.60
C LYS A 173 4.52 -1.47 -3.20
N PRO A 174 5.52 -2.32 -2.88
CA PRO A 174 5.24 -3.67 -2.39
C PRO A 174 4.67 -3.64 -0.97
N SER A 175 3.87 -4.66 -0.60
CA SER A 175 3.35 -4.80 0.77
C SER A 175 4.46 -5.17 1.76
N GLY A 176 4.29 -4.81 3.04
CA GLY A 176 5.24 -5.11 4.12
C GLY A 176 6.32 -4.05 4.34
N MET A 177 6.39 -3.01 3.50
CA MET A 177 7.40 -1.96 3.54
C MET A 177 6.81 -0.61 3.99
N PRO A 178 7.33 0.05 5.05
CA PRO A 178 6.94 1.42 5.40
C PRO A 178 7.39 2.44 4.35
N VAL A 179 6.64 3.54 4.20
CA VAL A 179 6.96 4.57 3.20
C VAL A 179 8.21 5.38 3.55
N HIS A 180 8.31 5.86 4.79
CA HIS A 180 9.41 6.71 5.27
C HIS A 180 9.81 6.29 6.69
N PRO A 181 10.98 6.71 7.20
CA PRO A 181 11.44 6.36 8.54
C PRO A 181 10.37 6.57 9.62
N VAL A 182 9.99 5.50 10.32
CA VAL A 182 8.93 5.48 11.33
C VAL A 182 9.12 4.31 12.30
N GLY A 183 8.92 4.56 13.60
CA GLY A 183 9.02 3.53 14.64
C GLY A 183 10.36 2.80 14.62
N ARG A 184 10.32 1.47 14.47
CA ARG A 184 11.51 0.60 14.39
C ARG A 184 12.22 0.64 13.03
N TYR A 185 11.63 1.25 12.00
CA TYR A 185 12.14 1.28 10.62
C TYR A 185 12.75 2.63 10.28
N ARG A 186 13.91 2.60 9.61
CA ARG A 186 14.61 3.78 9.13
C ARG A 186 15.15 3.54 7.73
N TYR A 187 16.06 2.60 7.54
CA TYR A 187 16.57 2.22 6.23
C TYR A 187 15.66 1.23 5.51
N ASN A 188 14.95 0.36 6.24
CA ASN A 188 13.93 -0.52 5.65
C ASN A 188 12.62 0.26 5.36
N THR A 189 12.71 1.28 4.50
CA THR A 189 11.58 2.11 4.07
C THR A 189 11.70 2.45 2.59
N VAL A 190 10.57 2.70 1.91
CA VAL A 190 10.53 3.04 0.48
C VAL A 190 11.51 4.16 0.16
N THR A 191 11.49 5.27 0.89
CA THR A 191 12.38 6.42 0.61
C THR A 191 13.87 6.07 0.70
N LYS A 192 14.28 5.19 1.64
CA LYS A 192 15.69 4.85 1.84
C LYS A 192 16.17 3.73 0.94
N ILE A 193 15.32 2.74 0.70
CA ILE A 193 15.58 1.70 -0.30
C ILE A 193 15.66 2.33 -1.69
N PHE A 194 14.74 3.25 -2.03
CA PHE A 194 14.76 3.94 -3.31
C PHE A 194 16.03 4.80 -3.47
N GLN A 195 16.45 5.51 -2.41
CA GLN A 195 17.71 6.24 -2.41
C GLN A 195 18.91 5.31 -2.65
N HIS A 196 18.94 4.14 -2.00
CA HIS A 196 20.03 3.18 -2.14
C HIS A 196 20.06 2.51 -3.52
N GLU A 197 18.91 2.05 -4.04
CA GLU A 197 18.84 1.30 -5.30
C GLU A 197 18.94 2.20 -6.53
N PHE A 198 18.38 3.41 -6.47
CA PHE A 198 18.31 4.31 -7.63
C PHE A 198 19.23 5.53 -7.50
N GLY A 199 19.92 5.71 -6.36
CA GLY A 199 20.81 6.86 -6.13
C GLY A 199 20.08 8.20 -6.00
N ARG A 200 18.78 8.20 -5.69
CA ARG A 200 17.90 9.38 -5.78
C ARG A 200 17.14 9.64 -4.49
N ILE A 201 17.27 10.84 -3.97
CA ILE A 201 16.46 11.30 -2.85
C ILE A 201 15.07 11.67 -3.37
N VAL A 202 14.04 11.11 -2.74
CA VAL A 202 12.65 11.26 -3.15
C VAL A 202 11.76 11.54 -1.93
N HIS A 203 10.68 12.28 -2.17
CA HIS A 203 9.79 12.73 -1.10
C HIS A 203 8.36 12.26 -1.33
N PRO A 204 7.74 11.50 -0.40
CA PRO A 204 6.38 10.98 -0.59
C PRO A 204 5.34 12.09 -0.75
N CYS A 205 4.56 12.04 -1.84
CA CYS A 205 3.42 12.93 -2.07
C CYS A 205 2.14 12.40 -1.39
N ASN A 206 2.06 11.09 -1.19
CA ASN A 206 1.03 10.42 -0.40
C ASN A 206 1.66 9.30 0.44
N ARG A 207 0.85 8.65 1.28
CA ARG A 207 1.27 7.54 2.12
C ARG A 207 0.28 6.38 1.97
N LEU A 208 0.82 5.18 1.93
CA LEU A 208 0.10 3.93 2.12
C LEU A 208 0.55 3.30 3.44
N ASP A 209 -0.32 2.51 4.08
CA ASP A 209 0.06 1.74 5.27
C ASP A 209 1.17 0.75 4.92
N ARG A 210 1.94 0.31 5.93
CA ARG A 210 3.08 -0.61 5.73
C ARG A 210 2.67 -1.84 4.91
N LEU A 211 1.54 -2.45 5.28
CA LEU A 211 0.97 -3.64 4.64
C LEU A 211 0.18 -3.34 3.35
N THR A 212 -0.19 -2.11 3.06
CA THR A 212 -0.90 -1.81 1.82
C THR A 212 0.08 -1.73 0.66
N SER A 213 -0.21 -2.44 -0.43
CA SER A 213 0.56 -2.37 -1.68
C SER A 213 -0.05 -1.39 -2.67
N GLY A 214 0.64 -1.11 -3.78
CA GLY A 214 0.08 -0.39 -4.91
C GLY A 214 0.58 1.04 -5.08
N LEU A 215 -0.18 1.79 -5.86
CA LEU A 215 0.17 3.09 -6.40
C LEU A 215 0.49 4.12 -5.32
N MET A 216 1.71 4.65 -5.37
CA MET A 216 2.18 5.74 -4.53
C MET A 216 3.01 6.72 -5.36
N PHE A 217 3.00 8.00 -4.97
CA PHE A 217 3.69 9.07 -5.67
C PHE A 217 4.84 9.61 -4.84
N LEU A 218 5.96 9.84 -5.51
CA LEU A 218 7.19 10.40 -4.98
C LEU A 218 7.53 11.66 -5.79
N GLY A 219 7.80 12.78 -5.13
CA GLY A 219 8.26 13.99 -5.79
C GLY A 219 9.78 14.08 -5.80
N LYS A 220 10.31 14.61 -6.89
CA LYS A 220 11.76 14.79 -7.14
C LYS A 220 12.31 16.11 -6.57
N SER A 221 11.45 17.11 -6.35
CA SER A 221 11.82 18.42 -5.79
C SER A 221 10.78 18.91 -4.80
N SER A 222 11.17 19.81 -3.88
CA SER A 222 10.23 20.36 -2.89
C SER A 222 9.03 21.03 -3.55
N LYS A 223 9.27 21.73 -4.65
CA LYS A 223 8.23 22.45 -5.39
C LYS A 223 7.23 21.50 -6.05
N SER A 224 7.72 20.42 -6.68
CA SER A 224 6.85 19.44 -7.34
C SER A 224 6.07 18.60 -6.33
N THR A 225 6.72 18.18 -5.23
CA THR A 225 6.05 17.49 -4.12
C THR A 225 4.90 18.33 -3.56
N ASP A 226 5.15 19.59 -3.20
CA ASP A 226 4.13 20.45 -2.61
C ASP A 226 2.93 20.66 -3.56
N ARG A 227 3.20 20.85 -4.86
CA ARG A 227 2.18 21.00 -5.89
C ARG A 227 1.30 19.75 -5.99
N PHE A 228 1.91 18.56 -6.04
CA PHE A 228 1.17 17.30 -6.20
C PHE A 228 0.44 16.89 -4.91
N VAL A 229 1.04 17.11 -3.73
CA VAL A 229 0.38 16.92 -2.43
C VAL A 229 -0.88 17.76 -2.33
N LYS A 230 -0.84 19.01 -2.81
CA LYS A 230 -2.01 19.90 -2.82
C LYS A 230 -3.14 19.32 -3.67
N GLN A 231 -2.85 18.87 -4.89
CA GLN A 231 -3.83 18.22 -5.76
C GLN A 231 -4.44 16.96 -5.12
N ILE A 232 -3.64 16.12 -4.46
CA ILE A 232 -4.16 14.92 -3.76
C ILE A 232 -5.04 15.29 -2.56
N ARG A 233 -4.72 16.39 -1.85
CA ARG A 233 -5.43 16.79 -0.62
C ARG A 233 -6.78 17.46 -0.89
N GLU A 234 -6.92 18.19 -1.98
CA GLU A 234 -8.12 18.98 -2.31
C GLU A 234 -9.36 18.12 -2.70
N ARG A 235 -9.35 16.82 -2.37
CA ARG A 235 -10.37 15.81 -2.75
C ARG A 235 -10.66 15.75 -4.27
N SER A 236 -9.81 16.36 -5.08
CA SER A 236 -9.87 16.36 -6.54
C SER A 236 -9.19 15.12 -7.16
N VAL A 237 -8.98 14.06 -6.38
CA VAL A 237 -8.38 12.81 -6.83
C VAL A 237 -9.27 11.64 -6.42
N SER A 238 -9.80 10.96 -7.43
CA SER A 238 -10.46 9.66 -7.30
C SER A 238 -9.41 8.60 -6.98
N LYS A 239 -9.69 7.75 -5.99
CA LYS A 239 -8.81 6.65 -5.59
C LYS A 239 -9.58 5.35 -5.68
N GLU A 240 -8.94 4.33 -6.22
CA GLU A 240 -9.51 2.99 -6.33
C GLU A 240 -8.53 1.99 -5.75
N TYR A 241 -9.08 1.07 -4.98
CA TYR A 241 -8.35 -0.01 -4.34
C TYR A 241 -8.98 -1.35 -4.68
N ILE A 242 -8.18 -2.40 -4.68
CA ILE A 242 -8.66 -3.79 -4.77
C ILE A 242 -8.42 -4.46 -3.42
N ALA A 243 -9.42 -5.20 -2.95
CA ALA A 243 -9.35 -5.98 -1.72
C ALA A 243 -9.86 -7.41 -1.93
N ARG A 244 -9.26 -8.39 -1.24
CA ARG A 244 -9.80 -9.76 -1.14
C ARG A 244 -10.43 -9.95 0.22
N VAL A 245 -11.75 -10.16 0.25
CA VAL A 245 -12.56 -10.15 1.47
C VAL A 245 -13.15 -11.53 1.76
N VAL A 246 -13.42 -11.79 3.04
CA VAL A 246 -14.09 -13.01 3.50
C VAL A 246 -15.50 -13.09 2.91
N GLY A 247 -15.90 -14.26 2.43
CA GLY A 247 -17.26 -14.58 2.03
C GLY A 247 -17.68 -14.11 0.64
N LYS A 248 -18.92 -14.46 0.29
CA LYS A 248 -19.59 -14.02 -0.95
C LYS A 248 -20.13 -12.60 -0.76
N PHE A 249 -19.33 -11.60 -1.14
CA PHE A 249 -19.75 -10.20 -1.14
C PHE A 249 -20.99 -10.04 -2.02
N PRO A 250 -21.95 -9.16 -1.69
CA PRO A 250 -23.16 -9.03 -2.50
C PRO A 250 -22.85 -8.66 -3.95
N ALA A 251 -23.54 -9.32 -4.86
CA ALA A 251 -23.38 -9.19 -6.31
C ALA A 251 -24.14 -7.99 -6.91
N ASN A 252 -25.00 -7.39 -6.09
CA ASN A 252 -25.91 -6.33 -6.49
C ASN A 252 -25.14 -5.03 -6.73
N ASP A 253 -25.88 -3.94 -6.95
CA ASP A 253 -25.28 -2.63 -7.09
C ASP A 253 -24.41 -2.24 -5.88
N GLN A 254 -23.67 -1.15 -6.08
CA GLN A 254 -22.70 -0.57 -5.16
C GLN A 254 -23.18 -0.52 -3.70
N ILE A 255 -22.33 -0.97 -2.78
CA ILE A 255 -22.55 -0.83 -1.34
C ILE A 255 -21.82 0.41 -0.86
N VAL A 256 -22.53 1.34 -0.24
CA VAL A 256 -21.95 2.54 0.38
C VAL A 256 -21.92 2.36 1.88
N VAL A 257 -20.73 2.51 2.47
CA VAL A 257 -20.54 2.56 3.92
C VAL A 257 -20.20 3.99 4.30
N ASP A 258 -21.16 4.68 4.89
CA ASP A 258 -21.01 6.02 5.45
C ASP A 258 -21.00 5.92 6.97
N LYS A 259 -19.81 5.66 7.51
CA LYS A 259 -19.62 5.42 8.94
C LYS A 259 -18.38 6.18 9.41
N PRO A 260 -18.52 7.09 10.40
CA PRO A 260 -17.40 7.86 10.92
C PRO A 260 -16.39 6.98 11.68
N LEU A 261 -15.12 7.38 11.68
CA LEU A 261 -14.02 6.60 12.25
C LEU A 261 -13.26 7.38 13.31
N THR A 262 -12.92 6.69 14.40
CA THR A 262 -12.03 7.21 15.46
C THR A 262 -10.83 6.28 15.67
N THR A 263 -9.77 6.82 16.26
CA THR A 263 -8.62 6.02 16.71
C THR A 263 -8.81 5.68 18.17
N LEU A 264 -9.23 4.45 18.45
CA LEU A 264 -9.52 3.98 19.80
C LEU A 264 -8.24 3.76 20.62
N SER A 265 -7.21 3.17 20.01
CA SER A 265 -5.89 2.99 20.65
C SER A 265 -4.78 3.51 19.74
N PRO A 266 -4.28 4.74 19.97
CA PRO A 266 -3.16 5.29 19.20
C PRO A 266 -1.89 4.46 19.30
N LYS A 267 -1.66 3.79 20.43
CA LYS A 267 -0.50 2.90 20.66
C LYS A 267 -0.52 1.70 19.70
N LEU A 268 -1.70 1.09 19.53
CA LEU A 268 -1.89 -0.10 18.70
C LEU A 268 -2.27 0.24 17.25
N GLY A 269 -2.58 1.51 16.96
CA GLY A 269 -3.10 1.93 15.66
C GLY A 269 -4.51 1.40 15.37
N LEU A 270 -5.27 1.04 16.42
CA LEU A 270 -6.62 0.49 16.31
C LEU A 270 -7.61 1.62 16.01
N ASN A 271 -8.25 1.55 14.84
CA ASN A 271 -9.37 2.40 14.44
C ASN A 271 -10.67 1.61 14.42
N VAL A 272 -11.77 2.25 14.78
CA VAL A 272 -13.12 1.66 14.87
C VAL A 272 -14.16 2.64 14.34
N VAL A 273 -15.37 2.15 14.05
CA VAL A 273 -16.54 3.00 13.80
C VAL A 273 -17.00 3.62 15.12
N ASP A 274 -17.22 4.93 15.11
CA ASP A 274 -17.69 5.70 16.27
C ASP A 274 -18.62 6.81 15.79
N GLU A 275 -19.93 6.61 15.95
CA GLU A 275 -20.98 7.52 15.48
C GLU A 275 -21.00 8.87 16.22
N GLU A 276 -20.45 8.93 17.44
CA GLU A 276 -20.53 10.12 18.28
C GLU A 276 -19.31 11.03 18.09
N ASN A 277 -18.11 10.46 18.08
CA ASN A 277 -16.85 11.21 18.07
C ASN A 277 -15.97 10.94 16.85
N GLY A 278 -16.40 10.03 15.97
CA GLY A 278 -15.66 9.67 14.78
C GLY A 278 -15.63 10.80 13.76
N LYS A 279 -14.59 10.79 12.92
CA LYS A 279 -14.48 11.69 11.79
C LYS A 279 -15.23 11.10 10.61
N GLU A 280 -16.03 11.90 9.94
CA GLU A 280 -16.75 11.52 8.72
C GLU A 280 -15.83 10.77 7.75
N SER A 281 -16.36 9.63 7.30
CA SER A 281 -15.73 8.77 6.31
C SER A 281 -16.75 7.95 5.56
N GLN A 282 -16.56 7.94 4.23
CA GLN A 282 -17.43 7.22 3.32
C GLN A 282 -16.59 6.43 2.31
N THR A 283 -16.98 5.18 2.08
CA THR A 283 -16.35 4.29 1.10
C THR A 283 -17.42 3.54 0.33
N GLU A 284 -17.22 3.44 -0.98
CA GLU A 284 -18.10 2.67 -1.86
C GLU A 284 -17.41 1.37 -2.28
N PHE A 285 -18.17 0.29 -2.34
CA PHE A 285 -17.68 -1.05 -2.62
C PHE A 285 -18.47 -1.71 -3.74
N ARG A 286 -17.78 -2.38 -4.65
CA ARG A 286 -18.38 -3.20 -5.70
C ARG A 286 -17.64 -4.53 -5.81
N ARG A 287 -18.38 -5.63 -5.89
CA ARG A 287 -17.78 -6.94 -6.18
C ARG A 287 -17.26 -6.99 -7.61
N VAL A 288 -16.03 -7.45 -7.77
CA VAL A 288 -15.39 -7.76 -9.06
C VAL A 288 -15.59 -9.24 -9.39
N SER A 289 -15.27 -10.12 -8.44
CA SER A 289 -15.47 -11.56 -8.60
C SER A 289 -15.70 -12.28 -7.26
N TYR A 290 -16.17 -13.53 -7.33
CA TYR A 290 -16.31 -14.42 -6.18
C TYR A 290 -15.68 -15.79 -6.46
N ASP A 291 -14.86 -16.26 -5.52
CA ASP A 291 -14.24 -17.57 -5.55
C ASP A 291 -14.88 -18.49 -4.49
N PRO A 292 -15.66 -19.52 -4.90
CA PRO A 292 -16.26 -20.46 -3.97
C PRO A 292 -15.24 -21.38 -3.29
N ASP A 293 -14.09 -21.66 -3.92
CA ASP A 293 -13.11 -22.62 -3.41
C ASP A 293 -12.46 -22.09 -2.12
N THR A 294 -12.21 -20.79 -2.07
CA THR A 294 -11.67 -20.10 -0.89
C THR A 294 -12.74 -19.37 -0.08
N ASN A 295 -13.99 -19.35 -0.55
CA ASN A 295 -15.08 -18.53 -0.01
C ASN A 295 -14.63 -17.07 0.21
N THR A 296 -14.05 -16.45 -0.82
CA THR A 296 -13.61 -15.05 -0.80
C THR A 296 -14.10 -14.30 -2.03
N SER A 297 -14.21 -12.97 -1.91
CA SER A 297 -14.56 -12.09 -3.04
C SER A 297 -13.46 -11.07 -3.31
N ILE A 298 -13.28 -10.71 -4.58
CA ILE A 298 -12.50 -9.54 -4.97
C ILE A 298 -13.45 -8.34 -5.01
N VAL A 299 -13.08 -7.27 -4.32
CA VAL A 299 -13.89 -6.07 -4.15
C VAL A 299 -13.08 -4.85 -4.58
N LYS A 300 -13.68 -4.04 -5.44
CA LYS A 300 -13.20 -2.71 -5.77
C LYS A 300 -13.73 -1.73 -4.74
N CYS A 301 -12.83 -0.96 -4.14
CA CYS A 301 -13.12 0.00 -3.08
C CYS A 301 -12.81 1.42 -3.57
N HIS A 302 -13.76 2.32 -3.38
CA HIS A 302 -13.64 3.73 -3.73
C HIS A 302 -13.83 4.59 -2.47
N PRO A 303 -12.76 4.90 -1.72
CA PRO A 303 -12.85 5.77 -0.55
C PRO A 303 -12.99 7.24 -0.97
N LEU A 304 -14.09 7.87 -0.57
CA LEU A 304 -14.36 9.29 -0.82
C LEU A 304 -13.67 10.21 0.21
N THR A 305 -13.17 9.61 1.28
CA THR A 305 -12.34 10.25 2.31
C THR A 305 -11.03 9.47 2.51
N GLY A 306 -10.10 10.00 3.31
CA GLY A 306 -8.78 9.37 3.54
C GLY A 306 -8.43 9.21 5.01
N ARG A 307 -9.20 8.42 5.76
CA ARG A 307 -8.89 8.10 7.16
C ARG A 307 -7.97 6.87 7.25
N SER A 308 -7.19 6.78 8.33
CA SER A 308 -6.33 5.62 8.60
C SER A 308 -7.19 4.35 8.68
N HIS A 309 -6.75 3.28 8.00
CA HIS A 309 -7.45 2.00 7.96
C HIS A 309 -8.91 2.05 7.45
N GLN A 310 -9.35 3.12 6.80
CA GLN A 310 -10.76 3.34 6.46
C GLN A 310 -11.42 2.15 5.75
N ILE A 311 -10.81 1.69 4.65
CA ILE A 311 -11.31 0.55 3.87
C ILE A 311 -11.39 -0.71 4.75
N ARG A 312 -10.35 -0.97 5.56
CA ARG A 312 -10.24 -2.16 6.40
C ARG A 312 -11.36 -2.20 7.44
N VAL A 313 -11.60 -1.08 8.13
CA VAL A 313 -12.63 -0.96 9.17
C VAL A 313 -14.03 -0.98 8.56
N HIS A 314 -14.27 -0.29 7.44
CA HIS A 314 -15.58 -0.30 6.77
C HIS A 314 -15.96 -1.70 6.28
N LEU A 315 -15.02 -2.43 5.67
CA LEU A 315 -15.20 -3.81 5.23
C LEU A 315 -15.48 -4.75 6.42
N GLN A 316 -14.72 -4.61 7.51
CA GLN A 316 -14.97 -5.34 8.75
C GLN A 316 -16.38 -5.04 9.31
N TYR A 317 -16.77 -3.77 9.38
CA TYR A 317 -18.04 -3.32 9.92
C TYR A 317 -19.24 -3.96 9.19
N ILE A 318 -19.19 -4.09 7.86
CA ILE A 318 -20.25 -4.75 7.09
C ILE A 318 -20.16 -6.29 7.10
N GLY A 319 -19.17 -6.87 7.79
CA GLY A 319 -19.00 -8.32 7.94
C GLY A 319 -18.21 -8.99 6.83
N TYR A 320 -17.47 -8.21 6.03
CA TYR A 320 -16.62 -8.69 4.94
C TYR A 320 -15.18 -8.19 5.12
N PRO A 321 -14.51 -8.46 6.25
CA PRO A 321 -13.14 -8.00 6.46
C PRO A 321 -12.19 -8.55 5.40
N ILE A 322 -11.07 -7.87 5.19
CA ILE A 322 -10.02 -8.34 4.28
C ILE A 322 -9.47 -9.65 4.83
N ALA A 323 -9.51 -10.72 4.03
CA ALA A 323 -9.44 -12.09 4.53
C ALA A 323 -8.13 -12.44 5.26
N ASN A 324 -7.01 -11.85 4.83
CA ASN A 324 -5.71 -12.02 5.46
C ASN A 324 -5.31 -10.85 6.37
N ASP A 325 -6.26 -10.01 6.80
CA ASP A 325 -5.95 -8.86 7.64
C ASP A 325 -5.58 -9.29 9.07
N PRO A 326 -4.34 -9.08 9.51
CA PRO A 326 -3.87 -9.56 10.81
C PRO A 326 -4.50 -8.83 12.00
N MET A 327 -5.07 -7.65 11.77
CA MET A 327 -5.66 -6.82 12.82
C MET A 327 -7.17 -6.94 12.83
N TYR A 328 -7.83 -6.80 11.68
CA TYR A 328 -9.30 -6.70 11.58
C TYR A 328 -9.98 -8.01 11.18
N SER A 329 -9.22 -8.98 10.70
CA SER A 329 -9.71 -10.31 10.34
C SER A 329 -9.11 -11.39 11.25
N ASN A 330 -8.80 -11.04 12.50
CA ASN A 330 -8.20 -11.93 13.47
C ASN A 330 -9.23 -12.41 14.50
N GLN A 331 -9.55 -13.71 14.47
CA GLN A 331 -10.55 -14.32 15.34
C GLN A 331 -10.17 -14.36 16.82
N PHE A 332 -8.86 -14.43 17.14
CA PHE A 332 -8.41 -14.33 18.53
C PHE A 332 -8.67 -12.92 19.08
N VAL A 333 -8.45 -11.89 18.26
CA VAL A 333 -8.65 -10.49 18.67
C VAL A 333 -10.14 -10.14 18.77
N TRP A 334 -10.94 -10.48 17.76
CA TRP A 334 -12.34 -10.00 17.63
C TRP A 334 -13.41 -11.05 17.92
N GLY A 335 -13.04 -12.31 18.13
CA GLY A 335 -14.00 -13.42 18.22
C GLY A 335 -14.64 -13.77 16.87
N PRO A 336 -15.66 -14.65 16.86
CA PRO A 336 -16.24 -15.21 15.64
C PRO A 336 -17.03 -14.18 14.79
N ASN A 337 -17.57 -13.12 15.40
CA ASN A 337 -18.32 -12.08 14.69
C ASN A 337 -17.40 -11.05 14.00
N MET A 338 -16.10 -11.09 14.28
CA MET A 338 -15.06 -10.26 13.66
C MET A 338 -15.37 -8.75 13.62
N GLY A 339 -16.02 -8.21 14.66
CA GLY A 339 -16.32 -6.78 14.78
C GLY A 339 -17.42 -6.25 13.84
N LYS A 340 -18.21 -7.14 13.23
CA LYS A 340 -19.36 -6.75 12.40
C LYS A 340 -20.30 -5.82 13.18
N ASN A 341 -20.87 -4.82 12.50
CA ASN A 341 -21.70 -3.74 13.05
C ASN A 341 -21.03 -2.91 14.16
N GLY A 342 -19.72 -3.04 14.38
CA GLY A 342 -19.03 -2.43 15.51
C GLY A 342 -19.28 -3.16 16.84
N GLU A 343 -19.80 -4.38 16.81
CA GLU A 343 -20.08 -5.18 18.01
C GLU A 343 -18.82 -5.91 18.48
N ALA A 344 -18.21 -5.44 19.57
CA ALA A 344 -17.10 -6.09 20.25
C ALA A 344 -16.95 -5.61 21.70
N ASP A 345 -16.31 -6.42 22.54
CA ASP A 345 -15.72 -5.95 23.79
C ASP A 345 -14.37 -5.29 23.46
N PHE A 346 -14.37 -3.96 23.38
CA PHE A 346 -13.20 -3.21 22.95
C PHE A 346 -12.03 -3.26 23.92
N ASP A 347 -12.28 -3.42 25.22
CA ASP A 347 -11.21 -3.59 26.21
C ASP A 347 -10.51 -4.93 25.99
N GLN A 348 -11.28 -5.99 25.74
CA GLN A 348 -10.75 -7.30 25.41
C GLN A 348 -10.02 -7.30 24.06
N VAL A 349 -10.54 -6.60 23.04
CA VAL A 349 -9.88 -6.43 21.74
C VAL A 349 -8.52 -5.76 21.91
N ILE A 350 -8.44 -4.67 22.69
CA ILE A 350 -7.19 -3.96 22.98
C ILE A 350 -6.20 -4.88 23.71
N ALA A 351 -6.67 -5.62 24.72
CA ALA A 351 -5.83 -6.55 25.48
C ALA A 351 -5.28 -7.67 24.59
N ASN A 352 -6.11 -8.25 23.72
CA ASN A 352 -5.69 -9.30 22.80
C ASN A 352 -4.73 -8.77 21.73
N LEU A 353 -4.98 -7.58 21.19
CA LEU A 353 -4.11 -6.98 20.19
C LEU A 353 -2.74 -6.57 20.77
N ASP A 354 -2.66 -6.17 22.05
CA ASP A 354 -1.38 -5.85 22.73
C ASP A 354 -0.50 -7.09 22.97
N ARG A 355 -1.05 -8.30 22.83
CA ARG A 355 -0.31 -9.59 22.90
C ARG A 355 0.35 -9.99 21.58
N ILE A 356 -0.26 -9.62 20.45
CA ILE A 356 0.28 -9.89 19.12
C ILE A 356 1.64 -9.20 18.96
N GLY A 357 2.63 -9.93 18.47
CA GLY A 357 4.01 -9.45 18.37
C GLY A 357 4.84 -9.61 19.64
N LYS A 358 4.24 -10.05 20.75
CA LYS A 358 4.92 -10.29 22.04
C LYS A 358 5.00 -11.77 22.36
N ASP A 359 3.88 -12.35 22.82
CA ASP A 359 3.76 -13.76 23.19
C ASP A 359 2.98 -14.58 22.15
N ARG A 360 2.41 -13.91 21.13
CA ARG A 360 1.66 -14.54 20.04
C ARG A 360 2.07 -13.97 18.69
N GLY A 361 2.23 -14.87 17.72
CA GLY A 361 2.40 -14.51 16.32
C GLY A 361 1.12 -13.93 15.76
N SER A 362 1.24 -13.13 14.71
CA SER A 362 0.08 -12.64 13.98
C SER A 362 -0.64 -13.79 13.27
N SER A 363 -1.97 -13.75 13.28
CA SER A 363 -2.85 -14.67 12.53
C SER A 363 -3.99 -13.90 11.86
N SER A 364 -4.68 -14.53 10.92
CA SER A 364 -5.84 -13.99 10.23
C SER A 364 -6.87 -15.08 9.94
N TRP A 365 -8.04 -14.72 9.43
CA TRP A 365 -9.09 -15.68 9.06
C TRP A 365 -8.60 -16.65 7.99
N PHE A 366 -7.86 -16.14 7.00
CA PHE A 366 -7.34 -16.95 5.92
C PHE A 366 -6.10 -17.76 6.32
N HIS A 367 -5.25 -17.20 7.19
CA HIS A 367 -4.06 -17.86 7.71
C HIS A 367 -4.14 -17.90 9.25
N PRO A 368 -4.86 -18.88 9.82
CA PRO A 368 -5.12 -18.94 11.26
C PRO A 368 -3.91 -19.38 12.08
N GLU A 369 -2.90 -19.96 11.44
CA GLU A 369 -1.64 -20.32 12.10
C GLU A 369 -0.93 -19.04 12.57
N GLU A 370 -0.55 -19.02 13.86
CA GLU A 370 0.19 -17.91 14.47
C GLU A 370 1.66 -17.96 14.03
N ASP A 371 1.94 -17.47 12.81
CA ASP A 371 3.24 -17.58 12.17
C ASP A 371 3.98 -16.23 12.01
N GLY A 372 3.48 -15.20 12.69
CA GLY A 372 4.06 -13.86 12.66
C GLY A 372 5.23 -13.59 13.61
N GLU A 373 5.79 -12.38 13.53
CA GLU A 373 6.86 -11.85 14.36
C GLU A 373 6.48 -11.97 15.85
N ILE A 374 7.38 -12.47 16.70
CA ILE A 374 7.23 -12.54 18.16
C ILE A 374 8.51 -12.13 18.87
N ILE A 375 8.42 -11.78 20.15
CA ILE A 375 9.60 -11.58 20.99
C ILE A 375 10.20 -12.95 21.33
N THR A 376 11.48 -13.13 21.05
CA THR A 376 12.23 -14.33 21.43
C THR A 376 12.76 -14.22 22.86
N ASN A 377 13.28 -15.32 23.41
CA ASN A 377 13.97 -15.32 24.71
C ASN A 377 15.38 -14.72 24.64
N GLU A 378 15.84 -14.28 23.48
CA GLU A 378 17.17 -13.72 23.28
C GLU A 378 17.18 -12.20 23.48
N VAL A 379 18.29 -11.70 24.01
CA VAL A 379 18.56 -10.27 24.14
C VAL A 379 19.81 -9.89 23.37
N CYS A 380 19.75 -8.73 22.71
CA CYS A 380 20.88 -8.15 22.03
C CYS A 380 22.05 -7.91 22.99
N PRO A 381 23.24 -8.46 22.73
CA PRO A 381 24.36 -8.27 23.65
C PRO A 381 24.85 -6.82 23.71
N ILE A 382 24.63 -6.03 22.66
CA ILE A 382 25.06 -4.63 22.58
C ILE A 382 24.02 -3.70 23.22
N SER A 383 22.74 -3.83 22.84
CA SER A 383 21.69 -2.90 23.28
C SER A 383 20.90 -3.37 24.49
N GLY A 384 21.01 -4.65 24.88
CA GLY A 384 20.19 -5.27 25.93
C GLY A 384 18.69 -5.35 25.60
N LEU A 385 18.30 -5.12 24.35
CA LEU A 385 16.90 -5.15 23.91
C LEU A 385 16.50 -6.57 23.49
N PRO A 386 15.24 -6.99 23.70
CA PRO A 386 14.73 -8.26 23.20
C PRO A 386 14.88 -8.37 21.69
N ILE A 387 15.21 -9.57 21.22
CA ILE A 387 15.28 -9.91 19.79
C ILE A 387 13.92 -10.43 19.35
N TYR A 388 13.46 -10.00 18.19
CA TYR A 388 12.24 -10.50 17.57
C TYR A 388 12.58 -11.59 16.55
N SER A 389 11.67 -12.55 16.37
CA SER A 389 11.76 -13.50 15.27
C SER A 389 11.57 -12.80 13.92
N ASP A 390 11.80 -13.54 12.84
CA ASP A 390 11.46 -13.00 11.52
C ASP A 390 9.93 -12.88 11.34
N PRO A 391 9.47 -11.89 10.56
CA PRO A 391 8.06 -11.70 10.25
C PRO A 391 7.52 -12.83 9.37
N GLY A 392 6.28 -13.21 9.65
CA GLY A 392 5.50 -14.16 8.90
C GLY A 392 4.86 -13.56 7.64
N PRO A 393 4.23 -14.39 6.79
CA PRO A 393 3.34 -13.92 5.72
C PRO A 393 2.29 -12.92 6.22
N ASN A 394 1.66 -13.20 7.37
CA ASN A 394 0.65 -12.32 7.99
C ASN A 394 1.19 -10.92 8.38
N ASP A 395 2.52 -10.77 8.56
CA ASP A 395 3.15 -9.48 8.87
C ASP A 395 3.65 -8.73 7.64
N LEU A 396 3.70 -9.39 6.48
CA LEU A 396 4.33 -8.85 5.27
C LEU A 396 3.36 -8.61 4.12
N ASP A 397 2.18 -9.21 4.18
CA ASP A 397 1.17 -9.10 3.15
C ASP A 397 -0.20 -8.71 3.71
N LEU A 398 -0.92 -7.91 2.92
CA LEU A 398 -2.33 -7.62 3.10
C LEU A 398 -2.94 -7.56 1.71
N TRP A 399 -4.08 -8.22 1.52
CA TRP A 399 -4.84 -8.19 0.29
C TRP A 399 -5.65 -6.91 0.18
N LEU A 400 -4.92 -5.79 0.20
CA LEU A 400 -5.37 -4.44 -0.08
C LEU A 400 -4.32 -3.75 -0.97
N HIS A 401 -4.74 -3.33 -2.15
CA HIS A 401 -3.86 -2.76 -3.16
C HIS A 401 -4.42 -1.44 -3.68
N ALA A 402 -3.64 -0.36 -3.63
CA ALA A 402 -3.96 0.91 -4.27
C ALA A 402 -3.81 0.76 -5.79
N TYR A 403 -4.93 0.68 -6.50
CA TYR A 403 -4.95 0.29 -7.90
C TYR A 403 -4.87 1.47 -8.86
N ARG A 404 -5.70 2.50 -8.66
CA ARG A 404 -5.78 3.64 -9.59
C ARG A 404 -6.02 4.94 -8.86
N TYR A 405 -5.28 5.97 -9.26
CA TYR A 405 -5.50 7.35 -8.82
C TYR A 405 -5.71 8.20 -10.07
N GLU A 406 -6.75 9.02 -10.06
CA GLU A 406 -7.13 9.83 -11.21
C GLU A 406 -7.60 11.22 -10.75
N ALA A 407 -7.12 12.26 -11.42
CA ALA A 407 -7.58 13.62 -11.17
C ALA A 407 -9.04 13.80 -11.63
N ALA A 408 -9.83 14.54 -10.85
CA ALA A 408 -11.24 14.81 -11.14
C ALA A 408 -11.44 15.54 -12.48
N ASP A 409 -10.48 16.39 -12.87
CA ASP A 409 -10.47 17.09 -14.16
C ASP A 409 -9.92 16.24 -15.33
N LYS A 410 -9.59 14.97 -15.07
CA LYS A 410 -8.99 14.02 -16.02
C LYS A 410 -7.65 14.46 -16.61
N SER A 411 -6.96 15.41 -15.97
CA SER A 411 -5.63 15.86 -16.39
C SER A 411 -4.57 14.77 -16.29
N TRP A 412 -4.73 13.81 -15.37
CA TRP A 412 -3.88 12.64 -15.25
C TRP A 412 -4.63 11.44 -14.64
N SER A 413 -4.19 10.23 -15.01
CA SER A 413 -4.68 8.96 -14.48
C SER A 413 -3.54 7.95 -14.47
N TYR A 414 -3.18 7.46 -13.28
CA TYR A 414 -2.17 6.42 -13.13
C TYR A 414 -2.80 5.17 -12.51
N LYS A 415 -2.40 4.00 -13.00
CA LYS A 415 -2.86 2.70 -12.48
C LYS A 415 -1.71 1.70 -12.42
N THR A 416 -1.80 0.77 -11.49
CA THR A 416 -0.98 -0.44 -11.47
C THR A 416 -1.69 -1.57 -12.22
N GLU A 417 -1.04 -2.73 -12.30
CA GLU A 417 -1.73 -3.98 -12.65
C GLU A 417 -2.59 -4.45 -11.48
N TYR A 418 -3.56 -5.33 -11.76
CA TYR A 418 -4.22 -6.05 -10.67
C TYR A 418 -3.19 -6.94 -9.96
N PRO A 419 -3.22 -7.04 -8.63
CA PRO A 419 -2.29 -7.90 -7.91
C PRO A 419 -2.61 -9.37 -8.18
N GLU A 420 -1.58 -10.23 -8.21
CA GLU A 420 -1.71 -11.65 -8.58
C GLU A 420 -2.75 -12.39 -7.72
N TRP A 421 -2.77 -12.13 -6.40
CA TRP A 421 -3.74 -12.72 -5.47
C TRP A 421 -5.20 -12.38 -5.78
N ALA A 422 -5.47 -11.36 -6.61
CA ALA A 422 -6.81 -10.99 -7.06
C ALA A 422 -7.21 -11.68 -8.38
N LEU A 423 -6.24 -12.22 -9.13
CA LEU A 423 -6.46 -12.82 -10.44
C LEU A 423 -6.35 -14.34 -10.45
N GLU A 424 -5.71 -14.93 -9.43
CA GLU A 424 -5.44 -16.37 -9.33
C GLU A 424 -6.66 -17.25 -9.64
N SER A 425 -7.81 -16.98 -8.99
CA SER A 425 -9.05 -17.76 -9.21
C SER A 425 -9.70 -17.53 -10.58
N SER A 426 -9.39 -16.41 -11.22
CA SER A 426 -9.89 -16.01 -12.54
C SER A 426 -9.10 -16.66 -13.69
N ARG A 427 -7.84 -17.05 -13.46
CA ARG A 427 -6.96 -17.63 -14.50
C ARG A 427 -7.51 -18.91 -15.12
N LYS A 428 -8.14 -19.79 -14.32
CA LYS A 428 -8.75 -21.04 -14.83
C LYS A 428 -9.81 -20.79 -15.90
N PHE A 429 -10.55 -19.69 -15.79
CA PHE A 429 -11.57 -19.31 -16.78
C PHE A 429 -10.97 -18.66 -18.02
N MET A 430 -9.86 -17.92 -17.88
CA MET A 430 -9.11 -17.42 -19.03
C MET A 430 -8.51 -18.56 -19.86
N ILE A 431 -7.89 -19.54 -19.20
CA ILE A 431 -7.41 -20.77 -19.86
C ILE A 431 -8.57 -21.46 -20.60
N ARG A 432 -9.76 -21.51 -19.99
CA ARG A 432 -10.93 -22.06 -20.68
C ARG A 432 -11.34 -21.24 -21.89
N ALA A 433 -11.30 -19.90 -21.83
CA ALA A 433 -11.59 -19.05 -22.98
C ALA A 433 -10.60 -19.28 -24.13
N ILE A 434 -9.31 -19.45 -23.81
CA ILE A 434 -8.25 -19.80 -24.76
C ILE A 434 -8.53 -21.15 -25.44
N GLN A 435 -8.92 -22.18 -24.68
CA GLN A 435 -9.33 -23.48 -25.23
C GLN A 435 -10.51 -23.36 -26.21
N GLU A 436 -11.46 -22.47 -25.94
CA GLU A 436 -12.58 -22.20 -26.85
C GLU A 436 -12.10 -21.48 -28.11
N ALA A 437 -11.23 -20.47 -27.99
CA ALA A 437 -10.62 -19.78 -29.12
C ALA A 437 -9.88 -20.77 -30.05
N GLY A 438 -9.19 -21.76 -29.45
CA GLY A 438 -8.49 -22.84 -30.15
C GLY A 438 -9.38 -23.68 -31.08
N LYS A 439 -10.70 -23.75 -30.84
CA LYS A 439 -11.65 -24.48 -31.69
C LYS A 439 -11.98 -23.78 -33.01
N CYS A 440 -11.63 -22.49 -33.16
CA CYS A 440 -11.83 -21.78 -34.41
C CYS A 440 -11.01 -22.41 -35.55
N GLY A 441 -11.53 -22.44 -36.77
CA GLY A 441 -10.73 -22.77 -37.96
C GLY A 441 -9.76 -21.64 -38.34
N GLU A 442 -8.84 -21.92 -39.27
CA GLU A 442 -7.98 -20.89 -39.88
C GLU A 442 -8.81 -19.86 -40.65
N THR A 443 -8.43 -18.58 -40.55
CA THR A 443 -9.06 -17.48 -41.31
C THR A 443 -8.03 -16.39 -41.63
N GLN A 444 -8.29 -15.59 -42.68
CA GLN A 444 -7.44 -14.48 -43.11
C GLN A 444 -7.98 -13.10 -42.71
N THR A 445 -9.26 -13.03 -42.32
CA THR A 445 -10.01 -11.77 -42.29
C THR A 445 -10.59 -11.44 -40.92
N GLN A 446 -10.57 -12.38 -39.99
CA GLN A 446 -11.22 -12.26 -38.68
C GLN A 446 -10.31 -12.83 -37.59
N PHE A 447 -10.47 -12.36 -36.36
CA PHE A 447 -9.77 -12.95 -35.22
C PHE A 447 -10.47 -14.22 -34.72
N ASN A 448 -9.68 -15.13 -34.16
CA ASN A 448 -10.16 -16.29 -33.40
C ASN A 448 -10.24 -15.91 -31.92
N VAL A 449 -11.43 -15.58 -31.45
CA VAL A 449 -11.69 -15.21 -30.06
C VAL A 449 -12.47 -16.33 -29.37
N GLY A 450 -12.23 -16.53 -28.08
CA GLY A 450 -13.01 -17.39 -27.20
C GLY A 450 -13.55 -16.62 -26.00
N ALA A 451 -14.70 -17.02 -25.50
CA ALA A 451 -15.39 -16.38 -24.39
C ALA A 451 -16.03 -17.40 -23.44
N VAL A 452 -16.16 -17.04 -22.15
CA VAL A 452 -16.76 -17.87 -21.10
C VAL A 452 -17.61 -16.99 -20.19
N LEU A 453 -18.86 -17.40 -19.95
CA LEU A 453 -19.75 -16.81 -18.94
C LEU A 453 -19.64 -17.62 -17.66
N VAL A 454 -19.36 -16.95 -16.54
CA VAL A 454 -19.15 -17.56 -15.23
C VAL A 454 -20.06 -16.92 -14.20
N ASN A 455 -20.69 -17.71 -13.33
CA ASN A 455 -21.37 -17.19 -12.16
C ASN A 455 -20.97 -18.00 -10.93
N SER A 456 -20.48 -17.32 -9.90
CA SER A 456 -20.13 -17.94 -8.62
C SER A 456 -19.16 -19.13 -8.76
N GLY A 457 -18.21 -19.05 -9.70
CA GLY A 457 -17.24 -20.11 -9.99
C GLY A 457 -17.72 -21.18 -10.99
N GLU A 458 -18.98 -21.17 -11.41
CA GLU A 458 -19.53 -22.13 -12.37
C GLU A 458 -19.62 -21.55 -13.78
N ILE A 459 -19.24 -22.34 -14.78
CA ILE A 459 -19.37 -21.95 -16.20
C ILE A 459 -20.83 -22.11 -16.63
N LEU A 460 -21.47 -21.01 -16.99
CA LEU A 460 -22.83 -20.98 -17.51
C LEU A 460 -22.90 -21.37 -18.99
N SER A 461 -21.96 -20.84 -19.78
CA SER A 461 -21.87 -21.03 -21.22
C SER A 461 -20.46 -20.64 -21.70
N THR A 462 -20.02 -21.23 -22.81
CA THR A 462 -18.79 -20.85 -23.51
C THR A 462 -19.13 -20.32 -24.89
N GLY A 463 -18.20 -19.72 -25.61
CA GLY A 463 -18.38 -19.31 -27.00
C GLY A 463 -17.05 -19.19 -27.72
N HIS A 464 -17.04 -19.45 -29.03
CA HIS A 464 -15.91 -19.09 -29.88
C HIS A 464 -16.38 -18.45 -31.17
N SER A 465 -15.48 -17.73 -31.83
CA SER A 465 -15.80 -16.98 -33.04
C SER A 465 -16.28 -17.93 -34.15
N ARG A 466 -17.37 -17.56 -34.83
CA ARG A 466 -18.01 -18.35 -35.91
C ARG A 466 -18.52 -19.72 -35.47
N GLU A 467 -18.81 -19.90 -34.18
CA GLU A 467 -19.43 -21.12 -33.68
C GLU A 467 -20.91 -21.26 -34.10
N LEU A 468 -21.65 -20.14 -34.06
CA LEU A 468 -23.03 -20.07 -34.54
C LEU A 468 -23.06 -19.54 -35.98
N GLU A 469 -24.11 -19.89 -36.72
CA GLU A 469 -24.29 -19.50 -38.12
C GLU A 469 -24.18 -17.98 -38.31
N GLY A 470 -23.47 -17.58 -39.38
CA GLY A 470 -23.22 -16.19 -39.72
C GLY A 470 -21.92 -15.61 -39.13
N ASN A 471 -21.76 -14.29 -39.25
CA ASN A 471 -20.59 -13.58 -38.72
C ASN A 471 -20.76 -13.33 -37.22
N THR A 472 -20.56 -14.36 -36.40
CA THR A 472 -20.73 -14.32 -34.94
C THR A 472 -19.39 -14.21 -34.21
N HIS A 473 -19.35 -13.39 -33.15
CA HIS A 473 -18.18 -13.26 -32.27
C HIS A 473 -18.33 -14.15 -31.02
N ALA A 474 -17.23 -14.39 -30.31
CA ALA A 474 -17.21 -15.31 -29.18
C ALA A 474 -18.18 -14.92 -28.06
N GLU A 475 -18.23 -13.65 -27.67
CA GLU A 475 -19.13 -13.14 -26.62
C GLU A 475 -20.59 -13.29 -27.05
N GLN A 476 -20.88 -13.04 -28.33
CA GLN A 476 -22.20 -13.25 -28.91
C GLN A 476 -22.60 -14.74 -28.83
N CYS A 477 -21.70 -15.65 -29.23
CA CYS A 477 -21.96 -17.09 -29.17
C CYS A 477 -22.22 -17.56 -27.73
N ALA A 478 -21.43 -17.10 -26.76
CA ALA A 478 -21.60 -17.48 -25.36
C ALA A 478 -22.96 -17.04 -24.80
N LEU A 479 -23.35 -15.80 -25.08
CA LEU A 479 -24.64 -15.22 -24.66
C LEU A 479 -25.83 -15.91 -25.34
N GLU A 480 -25.83 -16.02 -26.67
CA GLU A 480 -26.97 -16.59 -27.41
C GLU A 480 -27.17 -18.08 -27.09
N LYS A 481 -26.10 -18.85 -26.89
CA LYS A 481 -26.22 -20.25 -26.43
C LYS A 481 -26.82 -20.34 -25.03
N TYR A 482 -26.45 -19.45 -24.11
CA TYR A 482 -27.06 -19.41 -22.79
C TYR A 482 -28.55 -19.04 -22.87
N PHE A 483 -28.89 -18.01 -23.64
CA PHE A 483 -30.27 -17.55 -23.79
C PHE A 483 -31.15 -18.60 -24.45
N THR A 484 -30.64 -19.32 -25.45
CA THR A 484 -31.35 -20.42 -26.10
C THR A 484 -31.55 -21.59 -25.13
N LYS A 485 -30.52 -21.96 -24.38
CA LYS A 485 -30.58 -23.06 -23.40
C LYS A 485 -31.56 -22.79 -22.27
N THR A 486 -31.68 -21.54 -21.82
CA THR A 486 -32.51 -21.16 -20.68
C THR A 486 -33.88 -20.61 -21.06
N GLY A 487 -34.09 -20.22 -22.32
CA GLY A 487 -35.30 -19.52 -22.76
C GLY A 487 -35.44 -18.09 -22.21
N SER A 488 -34.38 -17.54 -21.61
CA SER A 488 -34.38 -16.22 -20.95
C SER A 488 -33.23 -15.36 -21.45
N ARG A 489 -33.47 -14.06 -21.62
CA ARG A 489 -32.42 -13.05 -21.91
C ARG A 489 -31.74 -12.53 -20.63
N ALA A 490 -32.15 -13.00 -19.45
CA ALA A 490 -31.59 -12.58 -18.17
C ALA A 490 -30.48 -13.54 -17.71
N LEU A 491 -29.31 -12.99 -17.35
CA LEU A 491 -28.24 -13.73 -16.69
C LEU A 491 -28.41 -13.68 -15.16
N PRO A 492 -27.92 -14.69 -14.42
CA PRO A 492 -27.86 -14.63 -12.96
C PRO A 492 -27.06 -13.41 -12.49
N ILE A 493 -27.48 -12.77 -11.40
CA ILE A 493 -26.79 -11.59 -10.86
C ILE A 493 -25.35 -11.97 -10.45
N GLY A 494 -24.41 -11.11 -10.81
CA GLY A 494 -22.98 -11.33 -10.57
C GLY A 494 -22.32 -12.26 -11.57
N THR A 495 -22.90 -12.41 -12.76
CA THR A 495 -22.24 -13.10 -13.88
C THR A 495 -21.06 -12.26 -14.38
N GLU A 496 -19.95 -12.94 -14.60
CA GLU A 496 -18.68 -12.43 -15.11
C GLU A 496 -18.47 -12.98 -16.53
N ILE A 497 -17.80 -12.22 -17.39
CA ILE A 497 -17.38 -12.70 -18.71
C ILE A 497 -15.87 -12.69 -18.83
N TYR A 498 -15.32 -13.76 -19.37
CA TYR A 498 -13.91 -13.91 -19.70
C TYR A 498 -13.80 -13.99 -21.22
N THR A 499 -12.97 -13.17 -21.84
CA THR A 499 -12.73 -13.19 -23.28
C THR A 499 -11.24 -13.12 -23.58
N THR A 500 -10.78 -13.87 -24.58
CA THR A 500 -9.35 -13.90 -24.94
C THR A 500 -8.89 -12.57 -25.53
N MET A 501 -9.80 -11.75 -26.04
CA MET A 501 -9.51 -10.46 -26.68
C MET A 501 -10.51 -9.40 -26.24
N GLU A 502 -10.07 -8.15 -26.17
CA GLU A 502 -10.94 -7.02 -25.83
C GLU A 502 -12.24 -7.03 -26.67
N PRO A 503 -13.42 -6.94 -26.05
CA PRO A 503 -14.67 -6.90 -26.77
C PRO A 503 -14.68 -5.71 -27.73
N CYS A 504 -15.07 -5.90 -28.98
CA CYS A 504 -15.07 -4.80 -29.95
C CYS A 504 -16.13 -3.74 -29.64
N SER A 505 -15.78 -2.46 -29.82
CA SER A 505 -16.68 -1.30 -29.73
C SER A 505 -17.35 -0.96 -31.08
N LEU A 506 -16.83 -1.51 -32.17
CA LEU A 506 -17.32 -1.32 -33.53
C LEU A 506 -17.27 -2.63 -34.30
N ARG A 507 -18.21 -2.85 -35.22
CA ARG A 507 -18.17 -3.96 -36.18
C ARG A 507 -18.34 -3.45 -37.60
N LEU A 508 -17.39 -3.78 -38.47
CA LEU A 508 -17.43 -3.42 -39.89
C LEU A 508 -18.63 -4.07 -40.62
N SER A 509 -19.15 -5.20 -40.12
CA SER A 509 -20.34 -5.84 -40.66
C SER A 509 -21.65 -5.11 -40.36
N GLY A 510 -21.64 -4.10 -39.48
CA GLY A 510 -22.84 -3.41 -38.99
C GLY A 510 -23.61 -4.17 -37.89
N ASN A 511 -23.17 -5.37 -37.51
CA ASN A 511 -23.77 -6.10 -36.39
C ASN A 511 -23.52 -5.39 -35.05
N LEU A 512 -24.39 -5.62 -34.06
CA LEU A 512 -24.22 -5.11 -32.70
C LEU A 512 -22.83 -5.49 -32.13
N PRO A 513 -22.01 -4.51 -31.70
CA PRO A 513 -20.69 -4.75 -31.11
C PRO A 513 -20.72 -5.58 -29.82
N CYS A 514 -19.60 -6.23 -29.50
CA CYS A 514 -19.52 -7.09 -28.32
C CYS A 514 -19.68 -6.31 -27.02
N VAL A 515 -19.15 -5.07 -26.94
CA VAL A 515 -19.37 -4.20 -25.78
C VAL A 515 -20.85 -3.93 -25.57
N ASP A 516 -21.57 -3.54 -26.63
CA ASP A 516 -23.00 -3.25 -26.53
C ASP A 516 -23.79 -4.47 -26.08
N ARG A 517 -23.45 -5.67 -26.56
CA ARG A 517 -24.06 -6.92 -26.08
C ARG A 517 -23.83 -7.16 -24.60
N ILE A 518 -22.64 -6.86 -24.08
CA ILE A 518 -22.36 -6.97 -22.64
C ILE A 518 -23.19 -5.95 -21.87
N LEU A 519 -23.30 -4.72 -22.37
CA LEU A 519 -24.07 -3.63 -21.73
C LEU A 519 -25.58 -3.86 -21.73
N GLU A 520 -26.11 -4.63 -22.68
CA GLU A 520 -27.51 -5.08 -22.68
C GLU A 520 -27.80 -6.16 -21.60
N THR A 521 -26.78 -6.64 -20.89
CA THR A 521 -26.92 -7.60 -19.80
C THR A 521 -26.67 -6.98 -18.42
N ASN A 522 -26.76 -7.79 -17.36
CA ASN A 522 -26.39 -7.40 -16.00
C ASN A 522 -24.93 -7.77 -15.63
N ILE A 523 -24.07 -8.11 -16.59
CA ILE A 523 -22.65 -8.36 -16.36
C ILE A 523 -21.98 -7.08 -15.85
N LYS A 524 -21.23 -7.19 -14.76
CA LYS A 524 -20.49 -6.06 -14.15
C LYS A 524 -18.97 -6.21 -14.19
N THR A 525 -18.46 -7.33 -14.69
CA THR A 525 -17.02 -7.57 -14.81
C THR A 525 -16.71 -8.29 -16.11
N CYS A 526 -15.78 -7.74 -16.88
CA CYS A 526 -15.22 -8.31 -18.09
C CYS A 526 -13.72 -8.52 -17.90
N PHE A 527 -13.30 -9.78 -17.89
CA PHE A 527 -11.92 -10.20 -17.86
C PHE A 527 -11.40 -10.40 -19.28
N VAL A 528 -10.21 -9.88 -19.57
CA VAL A 528 -9.66 -9.86 -20.93
C VAL A 528 -8.22 -10.39 -20.93
N GLY A 529 -7.92 -11.29 -21.87
CA GLY A 529 -6.60 -11.89 -22.05
C GLY A 529 -5.61 -11.00 -22.81
N VAL A 530 -6.07 -10.29 -23.84
CA VAL A 530 -5.26 -9.29 -24.54
C VAL A 530 -6.08 -8.07 -24.98
N VAL A 531 -5.50 -6.89 -24.84
CA VAL A 531 -6.02 -5.64 -25.41
C VAL A 531 -5.98 -5.76 -26.93
N GLU A 532 -7.04 -5.31 -27.62
CA GLU A 532 -7.09 -5.38 -29.09
C GLU A 532 -5.94 -4.54 -29.68
N PRO A 533 -5.04 -5.11 -30.51
CA PRO A 533 -4.00 -4.32 -31.15
C PRO A 533 -4.60 -3.37 -32.19
N ASP A 534 -4.02 -2.18 -32.37
CA ASP A 534 -4.46 -1.11 -33.30
C ASP A 534 -4.55 -1.51 -34.80
N THR A 535 -4.35 -2.79 -35.13
CA THR A 535 -4.37 -3.37 -36.47
C THR A 535 -5.69 -3.23 -37.24
N PHE A 536 -6.86 -3.31 -36.60
CA PHE A 536 -8.16 -3.30 -37.30
C PHE A 536 -9.10 -2.16 -36.87
N VAL A 537 -9.12 -1.80 -35.59
CA VAL A 537 -9.90 -0.67 -35.07
C VAL A 537 -8.95 0.32 -34.40
N LYS A 538 -8.66 1.43 -35.08
CA LYS A 538 -7.96 2.56 -34.46
C LYS A 538 -8.91 3.23 -33.45
N ASN A 539 -8.40 3.57 -32.26
CA ASN A 539 -9.16 4.20 -31.18
C ASN A 539 -10.30 3.33 -30.62
N ASN A 540 -10.03 2.07 -30.28
CA ASN A 540 -11.02 1.23 -29.61
C ASN A 540 -11.48 1.92 -28.30
N THR A 541 -12.76 2.27 -28.21
CA THR A 541 -13.36 2.95 -27.05
C THR A 541 -13.98 1.98 -26.05
N SER A 542 -13.79 0.66 -26.22
CA SER A 542 -14.47 -0.38 -25.44
C SER A 542 -14.24 -0.25 -23.95
N VAL A 543 -12.98 -0.08 -23.52
CA VAL A 543 -12.66 0.10 -22.10
C VAL A 543 -13.41 1.29 -21.50
N ASN A 544 -13.45 2.43 -22.20
CA ASN A 544 -14.14 3.63 -21.72
C ASN A 544 -15.65 3.39 -21.66
N LYS A 545 -16.24 2.83 -22.72
CA LYS A 545 -17.67 2.55 -22.81
C LYS A 545 -18.16 1.58 -21.74
N LEU A 546 -17.38 0.53 -21.45
CA LEU A 546 -17.67 -0.41 -20.34
C LEU A 546 -17.62 0.31 -18.99
N ARG A 547 -16.58 1.11 -18.73
CA ARG A 547 -16.38 1.81 -17.45
C ARG A 547 -17.45 2.87 -17.20
N GLU A 548 -17.81 3.68 -18.19
CA GLU A 548 -18.89 4.67 -18.11
C GLU A 548 -20.23 4.03 -17.76
N ASN A 549 -20.43 2.76 -18.15
CA ASN A 549 -21.61 1.97 -17.83
C ASN A 549 -21.39 1.02 -16.64
N ASN A 550 -20.41 1.32 -15.78
CA ASN A 550 -20.20 0.61 -14.53
C ASN A 550 -19.83 -0.89 -14.69
N VAL A 551 -19.23 -1.26 -15.82
CA VAL A 551 -18.65 -2.58 -16.05
C VAL A 551 -17.13 -2.50 -15.87
N GLU A 552 -16.61 -3.28 -14.92
CA GLU A 552 -15.19 -3.35 -14.67
C GLU A 552 -14.48 -4.08 -15.81
N TYR A 553 -13.41 -3.48 -16.31
CA TYR A 553 -12.53 -4.08 -17.31
C TYR A 553 -11.24 -4.52 -16.61
N VAL A 554 -11.02 -5.83 -16.55
CA VAL A 554 -9.88 -6.43 -15.85
C VAL A 554 -9.01 -7.20 -16.86
N HIS A 555 -7.79 -6.69 -17.08
CA HIS A 555 -6.81 -7.41 -17.88
C HIS A 555 -6.13 -8.50 -17.03
N ILE A 556 -6.02 -9.71 -17.56
CA ILE A 556 -5.30 -10.82 -16.92
C ILE A 556 -3.95 -10.99 -17.63
N PRO A 557 -2.83 -10.50 -17.04
CA PRO A 557 -1.54 -10.54 -17.69
C PRO A 557 -0.97 -11.97 -17.77
N GLY A 558 -0.09 -12.20 -18.74
CA GLY A 558 0.60 -13.46 -18.99
C GLY A 558 -0.06 -14.36 -20.04
N TYR A 559 -1.13 -13.89 -20.70
CA TYR A 559 -1.84 -14.62 -21.76
C TYR A 559 -1.81 -13.90 -23.11
N GLU A 560 -1.12 -12.76 -23.20
CA GLU A 560 -1.16 -11.86 -24.36
C GLU A 560 -0.63 -12.56 -25.62
N GLU A 561 0.51 -13.22 -25.52
CA GLU A 561 1.14 -13.95 -26.63
C GLU A 561 0.25 -15.09 -27.13
N GLU A 562 -0.21 -15.96 -26.22
CA GLU A 562 -1.08 -17.10 -26.55
C GLU A 562 -2.41 -16.63 -27.15
N CYS A 563 -3.02 -15.58 -26.59
CA CYS A 563 -4.25 -15.00 -27.13
C CYS A 563 -4.03 -14.42 -28.53
N LEU A 564 -2.90 -13.73 -28.78
CA LEU A 564 -2.60 -13.14 -30.08
C LEU A 564 -2.25 -14.20 -31.15
N GLU A 565 -1.51 -15.24 -30.78
CA GLU A 565 -1.17 -16.34 -31.68
C GLU A 565 -2.43 -17.04 -32.17
N ILE A 566 -3.31 -17.46 -31.24
CA ILE A 566 -4.57 -18.11 -31.59
C ILE A 566 -5.43 -17.16 -32.41
N ALA A 567 -5.53 -15.89 -32.01
CA ALA A 567 -6.35 -14.90 -32.70
C ALA A 567 -5.96 -14.72 -34.16
N LYS A 568 -4.66 -14.71 -34.47
CA LYS A 568 -4.11 -14.50 -35.82
C LYS A 568 -3.91 -15.80 -36.61
N ARG A 569 -4.22 -16.96 -36.04
CA ARG A 569 -4.04 -18.26 -36.72
C ARG A 569 -4.76 -18.27 -38.08
N GLY A 570 -3.94 -18.37 -39.13
CA GLY A 570 -4.35 -18.31 -40.53
C GLY A 570 -3.86 -17.06 -41.26
N HIS A 571 -3.59 -15.93 -40.60
CA HIS A 571 -3.30 -14.62 -41.23
C HIS A 571 -1.98 -14.58 -42.06
N GLU A 572 -1.09 -15.57 -41.91
CA GLU A 572 0.27 -15.54 -42.48
C GLU A 572 0.44 -16.24 -43.85
N LYS A 573 -0.62 -16.79 -44.46
CA LYS A 573 -0.50 -17.46 -45.78
C LYS A 573 -0.51 -16.48 -46.97
N LYS A 574 0.46 -15.57 -47.01
CA LYS A 574 0.94 -14.90 -48.23
C LYS A 574 2.47 -14.90 -48.26
N ILE A 575 3.05 -16.04 -48.61
CA ILE A 575 4.25 -16.05 -49.45
C ILE A 575 3.76 -16.57 -50.79
N THR A 576 3.55 -15.64 -51.71
CA THR A 576 3.29 -15.88 -53.13
C THR A 576 4.37 -16.78 -53.71
N GLU A 577 3.95 -17.88 -54.36
CA GLU A 577 4.74 -18.58 -55.38
C GLU A 577 5.03 -17.67 -56.58
#